data_AF-A0A972R402-F1
#
_entry.id   AF-A0A972R402-F1
#
_cell.length_a   1.000
_cell.length_b   1.000
_cell.length_c   1.000
_cell.angle_alpha   90.00
_cell.angle_beta   90.00
_cell.angle_gamma   90.00
#
_symmetry.space_group_name_H-M   'P 1'
#
loop_
_entity.id
_entity.type
_entity.pdbx_description
1 polymer ?
#
loop_
_entity_poly.entity_id
_entity_poly.type
_entity_poly.pdbx_seq_one_letter_code
_entity_poly.pdbx_strand_id
1 'polypeptide(L)' 'MSTPSEKIIHVNIEEELKSSYIDYSMSVIVARALPDVRDGLKPVHRRVLYGMNDLGLGPTRAFKKSARIVGE' A
#
# COMPACT_ATOMS: atom_id res chain seq x y z
N MET A 1 41.52 20.49 -6.27
CA MET A 1 40.29 20.00 -5.61
C MET A 1 39.13 20.21 -6.56
N SER A 2 38.73 19.18 -7.29
CA SER A 2 37.57 19.20 -8.20
C SER A 2 36.31 18.95 -7.40
N THR A 3 35.45 19.96 -7.28
CA THR A 3 34.12 19.84 -6.68
C THR A 3 33.25 18.92 -7.55
N PRO A 4 32.57 17.91 -6.97
CA PRO A 4 31.66 17.07 -7.75
C PRO A 4 30.49 17.96 -8.20
N SER A 5 30.33 18.09 -9.51
CA SER A 5 29.23 18.81 -10.13
C SER A 5 27.92 18.14 -9.70
N GLU A 6 27.10 18.81 -8.90
CA GLU A 6 25.73 18.37 -8.63
C GLU A 6 25.00 18.25 -9.97
N LYS A 7 24.57 17.02 -10.31
CA LYS A 7 23.74 16.77 -11.48
C LYS A 7 22.33 17.28 -11.19
N ILE A 8 22.12 18.58 -11.37
CA ILE A 8 20.79 19.19 -11.31
C ILE A 8 20.05 18.76 -12.58
N ILE A 9 18.97 18.01 -12.40
CA ILE A 9 18.07 17.63 -13.49
C ILE A 9 16.95 18.66 -13.50
N HIS A 10 16.90 19.47 -14.55
CA HIS A 10 15.76 20.37 -14.76
C HIS A 10 14.59 19.56 -15.31
N VAL A 11 13.45 19.64 -14.62
CA VAL A 11 12.20 18.97 -15.00
C VAL A 11 11.13 20.03 -15.26
N ASN A 12 10.34 19.84 -16.31
CA ASN A 12 9.20 20.70 -16.58
C ASN A 12 8.09 20.43 -15.55
N ILE A 13 7.64 21.49 -14.86
CA ILE A 13 6.61 21.39 -13.82
C ILE A 13 5.27 20.84 -14.33
N GLU A 14 4.90 21.15 -15.57
CA GLU A 14 3.62 20.69 -16.15
C GLU A 14 3.64 19.18 -16.39
N GLU A 15 4.77 18.67 -16.91
CA GLU A 15 4.97 17.24 -17.14
C GLU A 15 5.04 16.46 -15.82
N GLU A 16 5.77 17.01 -14.84
CA GLU A 16 5.93 16.39 -13.51
C GLU A 16 4.59 16.29 -12.78
N LEU A 17 3.80 17.37 -12.77
CA LEU A 17 2.48 17.38 -12.14
C LEU A 17 1.55 16.34 -12.77
N LYS A 18 1.55 16.24 -14.10
CA LYS A 18 0.72 15.26 -14.80
C LYS A 18 1.15 13.83 -14.49
N SER A 19 2.45 13.54 -14.49
CA SER A 19 2.98 12.22 -14.16
C SER A 19 2.64 11.83 -12.73
N SER A 20 3.01 12.68 -11.76
CA SER A 20 2.74 12.47 -10.34
C SER A 20 1.25 12.26 -10.04
N TYR A 21 0.38 13.02 -10.71
CA TYR A 21 -1.06 12.87 -10.56
C TYR A 21 -1.55 11.52 -11.09
N ILE A 22 -1.09 11.08 -12.25
CA ILE A 22 -1.46 9.80 -12.86
C ILE A 22 -0.96 8.64 -11.99
N ASP A 23 0.28 8.70 -11.52
CA ASP A 23 0.89 7.65 -10.69
C ASP A 23 0.13 7.48 -9.36
N TYR A 24 -0.16 8.59 -8.69
CA TYR A 24 -0.97 8.55 -7.47
C TYR A 24 -2.38 8.02 -7.74
N SER A 25 -3.05 8.55 -8.78
CA SER A 25 -4.42 8.16 -9.12
C SER A 25 -4.51 6.67 -9.46
N MET A 26 -3.57 6.15 -10.25
CA MET A 26 -3.51 4.73 -10.60
C MET A 26 -3.27 3.87 -9.35
N SER A 27 -2.34 4.27 -8.47
CA SER A 27 -2.09 3.57 -7.21
C SER A 27 -3.34 3.49 -6.32
N VAL A 28 -4.14 4.56 -6.29
CA VAL A 28 -5.38 4.60 -5.52
C VAL A 28 -6.42 3.67 -6.13
N ILE A 29 -6.63 3.73 -7.45
CA ILE A 29 -7.63 2.94 -8.15
C ILE A 29 -7.35 1.44 -7.98
N VAL A 30 -6.12 1.02 -8.27
CA VAL A 30 -5.77 -0.40 -8.36
C VAL A 30 -5.50 -1.00 -6.98
N ALA A 31 -4.79 -0.29 -6.10
CA ALA A 31 -4.22 -0.89 -4.88
C ALA A 31 -4.88 -0.42 -3.57
N ARG A 32 -5.92 0.43 -3.61
CA ARG A 32 -6.53 0.98 -2.40
C ARG A 32 -8.05 1.03 -2.44
N ALA A 33 -8.61 1.66 -3.47
CA ALA A 33 -10.00 2.08 -3.49
C ALA A 33 -10.94 0.96 -3.95
N LEU A 34 -10.64 0.30 -5.07
CA LEU A 34 -11.50 -0.69 -5.67
C LEU A 34 -11.20 -2.11 -5.14
N PRO A 35 -12.23 -2.92 -4.84
CA PRO A 35 -12.06 -4.32 -4.51
C PRO A 35 -11.78 -5.17 -5.77
N ASP A 36 -11.15 -6.33 -5.57
CA ASP A 36 -10.98 -7.32 -6.63
C ASP A 36 -12.29 -8.07 -6.87
N VAL A 37 -12.61 -8.40 -8.12
CA VAL A 37 -13.86 -9.09 -8.49
C VAL A 37 -13.92 -10.54 -8.01
N ARG A 38 -12.76 -11.17 -7.77
CA ARG A 38 -12.68 -12.60 -7.41
C ARG A 38 -13.14 -12.86 -5.98
N ASP A 39 -12.82 -11.94 -5.08
CA ASP A 39 -13.07 -12.09 -3.64
C ASP A 39 -13.85 -10.91 -3.03
N GLY A 40 -14.04 -9.81 -3.77
CA GLY A 40 -14.70 -8.60 -3.26
C GLY A 40 -13.87 -7.85 -2.22
N LEU A 41 -12.59 -8.20 -2.02
CA LEU A 41 -11.76 -7.66 -0.96
C LEU A 41 -10.84 -6.55 -1.45
N LYS A 42 -10.78 -5.47 -0.67
CA LYS A 42 -9.72 -4.46 -0.77
C LYS A 42 -8.40 -5.03 -0.23
N PRO A 43 -7.24 -4.53 -0.69
CA PRO A 43 -5.94 -5.06 -0.25
C PRO A 43 -5.73 -5.05 1.27
N VAL A 44 -6.29 -4.08 2.00
CA VAL A 44 -6.20 -4.02 3.46
C VAL A 44 -6.92 -5.20 4.14
N HIS A 45 -8.10 -5.59 3.67
CA HIS A 45 -8.84 -6.72 4.25
C HIS A 45 -8.09 -8.03 4.02
N ARG A 46 -7.53 -8.22 2.82
CA ARG A 46 -6.75 -9.42 2.49
C ARG A 46 -5.54 -9.57 3.41
N ARG A 47 -4.81 -8.48 3.69
CA ARG A 47 -3.68 -8.48 4.63
C ARG A 47 -4.11 -8.82 6.06
N VAL A 48 -5.22 -8.25 6.55
CA VAL A 48 -5.73 -8.55 7.89
C VAL A 48 -6.11 -10.03 8.02
N LEU A 49 -6.88 -10.56 7.07
CA LEU A 49 -7.29 -11.97 7.10
C LEU A 49 -6.09 -12.93 6.97
N TYR A 50 -5.12 -12.57 6.13
CA TYR A 50 -3.89 -13.34 5.98
C TYR A 50 -3.06 -13.33 7.27
N GLY A 51 -2.83 -12.17 7.90
CA GLY A 51 -2.12 -12.09 9.18
C GLY A 51 -2.83 -12.83 10.31
N MET A 52 -4.16 -12.78 10.35
CA MET A 52 -4.96 -13.59 11.30
C MET A 52 -4.78 -15.10 11.07
N ASN A 53 -4.67 -15.54 9.81
CA ASN A 53 -4.44 -16.93 9.47
C ASN A 53 -3.02 -17.39 9.86
N ASP A 54 -1.99 -16.59 9.58
CA ASP A 54 -0.60 -16.89 9.97
C ASP A 54 -0.44 -16.95 11.50
N LEU A 55 -1.23 -16.16 12.23
CA LEU A 55 -1.33 -16.21 13.69
C LEU A 55 -2.15 -17.39 14.25
N GLY A 56 -2.78 -18.18 13.39
CA GLY A 56 -3.65 -19.29 13.79
C GLY A 56 -4.92 -18.87 14.53
N LEU A 57 -5.44 -17.66 14.26
CA LEU A 57 -6.66 -17.12 14.88
C LEU A 57 -7.91 -17.67 14.21
N GLY A 58 -8.21 -18.94 14.49
CA GLY A 58 -9.44 -19.59 14.04
C GLY A 58 -10.64 -19.32 14.95
N PRO A 59 -11.86 -19.58 14.48
CA PRO A 59 -13.10 -19.36 15.24
C PRO A 59 -13.22 -20.26 16.49
N THR A 60 -12.47 -21.36 16.56
CA THR A 60 -12.44 -22.29 17.70
C THR A 60 -11.42 -21.90 18.78
N ARG A 61 -10.62 -20.86 18.55
CA ARG A 61 -9.55 -20.43 19.46
C ARG A 61 -10.04 -19.33 20.41
N ALA A 62 -9.35 -19.19 21.55
CA ALA A 62 -9.63 -18.11 22.50
C ALA A 62 -9.33 -16.73 21.91
N PHE A 63 -10.10 -15.74 22.32
CA PHE A 63 -9.96 -14.35 21.85
C PHE A 63 -8.57 -13.77 22.13
N LYS A 64 -8.06 -13.00 21.17
CA LYS A 64 -6.83 -12.21 21.28
C LYS A 64 -7.16 -10.73 21.15
N LYS A 65 -6.29 -9.88 21.70
CA LYS A 65 -6.45 -8.42 21.66
C LYS A 65 -6.23 -7.91 20.25
N SER A 66 -7.06 -6.98 19.80
CA SER A 66 -6.98 -6.38 18.45
C SER A 66 -5.64 -5.69 18.19
N ALA A 67 -5.04 -5.08 19.22
CA ALA A 67 -3.73 -4.43 19.11
C ALA A 67 -2.63 -5.38 18.61
N ARG A 68 -2.74 -6.69 18.90
CA ARG A 68 -1.81 -7.69 18.39
C ARG A 68 -1.96 -7.88 16.87
N ILE A 69 -3.19 -7.96 16.37
CA ILE A 69 -3.48 -8.18 14.94
C ILE A 69 -3.12 -6.94 14.09
N VAL A 70 -3.26 -5.74 14.65
CA VAL A 70 -2.94 -4.49 13.96
C VAL A 70 -1.42 -4.23 13.89
N GLY A 71 -0.66 -4.72 14.87
CA GLY A 71 0.78 -4.50 14.98
C GLY A 71 1.65 -5.53 14.23
N GLU A 72 1.05 -6.60 13.74
CA GLU A 72 1.69 -7.66 12.94
C GLU A 72 1.47 -7.41 11.44
#